data_AF-A0A816HXK7-F1
#
_entry.id   AF-A0A816HXK7-F1
#
_cell.length_a   1.000
_cell.length_b   1.000
_cell.length_c   1.000
_cell.angle_alpha   90.00
_cell.angle_beta   90.00
_cell.angle_gamma   90.00
#
_symmetry.space_group_name_H-M   'P 1'
#
loop_
_entity.id
_entity.type
_entity.pdbx_description
1 polymer ?
#
loop_
_entity_poly.entity_id
_entity_poly.type
_entity_poly.pdbx_seq_one_letter_code
_entity_poly.pdbx_strand_id
1 'polypeptide(L)' 'IDQNQLSTLSDDSSTEESQLSNLECRVCDAPAHGFNFGQITCGPCKAFFRRNAFRNKVIGIQ' A
#
# COMPACT_ATOMS: atom_id res chain seq x y z
N ILE A 1 -13.10 10.94 -7.91
CA ILE A 1 -11.63 10.98 -8.14
C ILE A 1 -11.30 9.76 -8.97
N ASP A 2 -10.97 9.96 -10.26
CA ASP A 2 -10.75 8.86 -11.21
C ASP A 2 -9.36 8.23 -11.04
N GLN A 3 -9.29 6.93 -11.27
CA GLN A 3 -8.09 6.08 -11.11
C GLN A 3 -6.91 6.47 -12.02
N ASN A 4 -7.12 7.40 -12.95
CA ASN A 4 -6.12 7.82 -13.93
C ASN A 4 -5.10 8.84 -13.39
N GLN A 5 -5.32 9.38 -12.18
CA GLN A 5 -4.39 10.32 -11.52
C GLN A 5 -3.50 9.66 -10.44
N LEU A 6 -3.67 8.35 -10.20
CA LEU A 6 -3.00 7.65 -9.11
C LEU A 6 -1.92 6.66 -9.59
N SER A 7 -1.87 6.40 -10.90
CA SER A 7 -0.98 5.45 -11.55
C SER A 7 0.47 5.92 -11.69
N THR A 8 0.77 7.20 -11.45
CA THR A 8 2.14 7.76 -11.57
C THR A 8 2.98 7.68 -10.28
N LEU A 9 2.45 7.11 -9.19
CA LEU A 9 3.12 7.07 -7.87
C LEU A 9 3.99 5.81 -7.63
N SER A 10 4.66 5.34 -8.67
CA SER A 10 5.57 4.19 -8.58
C SER A 10 6.97 4.59 -8.13
N ASP A 11 7.27 4.30 -6.85
CA ASP A 11 8.61 4.02 -6.28
C ASP A 11 9.79 4.93 -6.72
N ASP A 12 9.62 6.25 -6.87
CA ASP A 12 10.74 7.20 -6.90
C ASP A 12 10.71 8.15 -5.70
N SER A 13 11.86 8.29 -5.04
CA SER A 13 11.99 8.78 -3.66
C SER A 13 11.99 10.32 -3.53
N SER A 14 11.44 11.05 -4.50
CA SER A 14 11.47 12.51 -4.45
C SER A 14 10.17 13.05 -5.05
N THR A 15 9.54 13.98 -4.33
CA THR A 15 8.46 14.86 -4.79
C THR A 15 7.11 14.18 -5.07
N GLU A 16 6.23 14.11 -4.05
CA GLU A 16 4.77 14.38 -4.11
C GLU A 16 4.10 14.03 -2.74
N GLU A 17 4.71 14.39 -1.60
CA GLU A 17 4.14 14.13 -0.27
C GLU A 17 2.89 14.98 0.04
N SER A 18 2.72 16.12 -0.64
CA SER A 18 1.70 17.11 -0.27
C SER A 18 0.26 16.68 -0.65
N GLN A 19 0.09 15.94 -1.75
CA GLN A 19 -1.22 15.54 -2.27
C GLN A 19 -1.72 14.19 -1.70
N LEU A 20 -0.82 13.36 -1.16
CA LEU A 20 -1.13 12.06 -0.56
C LEU A 20 -1.55 12.12 0.90
N SER A 21 -1.25 13.23 1.58
CA SER A 21 -1.54 13.45 3.00
C SER A 21 -3.02 13.26 3.40
N ASN A 22 -3.94 13.33 2.43
CA ASN A 22 -5.38 13.14 2.64
C ASN A 22 -5.89 11.74 2.26
N LEU A 23 -5.04 10.83 1.81
CA LEU A 23 -5.45 9.47 1.45
C LEU A 23 -5.37 8.54 2.65
N GLU A 24 -6.33 7.62 2.72
CA GLU A 24 -6.49 6.68 3.83
C GLU A 24 -6.18 5.24 3.39
N CYS A 25 -5.41 4.52 4.20
CA CYS A 25 -4.99 3.15 3.91
C CYS A 25 -6.19 2.20 3.90
N ARG A 26 -6.43 1.51 2.78
CA ARG A 26 -7.56 0.55 2.60
C ARG A 26 -7.48 -0.74 3.42
N VAL A 27 -6.62 -0.79 4.43
CA VAL A 27 -6.36 -1.96 5.27
C VAL A 27 -6.52 -1.63 6.75
N CYS A 28 -6.05 -0.47 7.19
CA CYS A 28 -6.00 -0.11 8.60
C CYS A 28 -6.36 1.35 8.88
N ASP A 29 -6.82 2.09 7.86
CA ASP A 29 -7.38 3.44 8.00
C ASP A 29 -6.40 4.53 8.50
N ALA A 30 -5.11 4.19 8.60
CA ALA A 30 -4.05 5.15 8.85
C ALA A 30 -3.72 5.99 7.59
N PRO A 31 -3.05 7.15 7.73
CA PRO A 31 -2.58 7.92 6.59
C PRO A 31 -1.81 7.05 5.59
N ALA A 32 -2.27 7.05 4.34
CA ALA A 32 -1.63 6.32 3.27
C ALA A 32 -0.42 7.08 2.75
N HIS A 33 0.59 6.33 2.32
CA HIS A 33 1.81 6.91 1.77
C HIS A 33 1.89 6.71 0.26
N GLY A 34 0.83 6.19 -0.37
CA GLY A 34 0.75 5.99 -1.81
C GLY A 34 -0.04 4.75 -2.21
N PHE A 35 0.07 4.41 -3.49
CA PHE A 35 -0.54 3.24 -4.10
C PHE A 35 0.46 2.09 -4.13
N ASN A 36 0.19 1.01 -3.40
CA ASN A 36 1.06 -0.17 -3.34
C ASN A 36 0.23 -1.42 -3.65
N PHE A 37 0.79 -2.32 -4.47
CA PHE A 37 0.18 -3.61 -4.83
C PHE A 37 -1.28 -3.50 -5.34
N GLY A 38 -1.59 -2.43 -6.08
CA GLY A 38 -2.92 -2.22 -6.66
C GLY A 38 -3.95 -1.53 -5.75
N GLN A 39 -3.55 -1.07 -4.55
CA GLN A 39 -4.43 -0.34 -3.63
C GLN A 39 -3.73 0.80 -2.88
N ILE A 40 -4.50 1.77 -2.39
CA ILE A 40 -4.00 2.81 -1.47
C ILE A 40 -3.66 2.18 -0.11
N THR A 41 -2.41 2.30 0.33
CA THR A 41 -1.95 1.72 1.60
C THR A 41 -0.89 2.56 2.30
N CYS A 42 -0.75 2.39 3.62
CA CYS A 42 0.32 2.96 4.42
C CYS A 42 1.61 2.11 4.33
N GLY A 43 2.74 2.70 4.74
CA GLY A 43 4.06 2.02 4.77
C GLY A 43 4.07 0.70 5.58
N PRO A 44 3.50 0.65 6.80
CA PRO A 44 3.39 -0.59 7.57
C PRO A 44 2.62 -1.70 6.85
N CYS A 45 1.48 -1.39 6.21
CA CYS A 45 0.70 -2.37 5.45
C CYS A 45 1.45 -2.84 4.19
N LYS A 46 2.15 -1.95 3.47
CA LYS A 46 3.07 -2.31 2.37
C LYS A 46 4.11 -3.35 2.85
N ALA A 47 4.77 -3.08 3.97
CA ALA A 47 5.79 -3.95 4.52
C ALA A 47 5.23 -5.29 5.02
N PHE A 48 4.06 -5.27 5.66
CA PHE A 48 3.36 -6.47 6.11
C PHE A 48 3.00 -7.37 4.93
N PHE A 49 2.41 -6.81 3.86
CA PHE A 49 2.04 -7.56 2.67
C PHE A 49 3.27 -8.23 2.06
N ARG A 50 4.38 -7.49 1.83
CA ARG A 50 5.62 -8.06 1.28
C ARG A 50 6.16 -9.24 2.10
N ARG A 51 6.04 -9.21 3.44
CA ARG A 51 6.49 -10.31 4.32
C ARG A 51 5.58 -11.53 4.30
N ASN A 52 4.30 -11.37 3.96
CA ASN A 52 3.29 -12.41 4.15
C ASN A 52 2.59 -12.87 2.86
N ALA A 53 2.71 -12.15 1.74
CA ALA A 53 1.97 -12.40 0.49
C ALA A 53 2.19 -13.81 -0.08
N PHE A 54 3.33 -14.43 0.22
CA PHE A 54 3.70 -15.76 -0.26
C PHE A 54 3.91 -16.77 0.86
N ARG A 55 3.39 -16.50 2.06
CA ARG A 55 3.40 -17.51 3.11
C ARG A 55 2.44 -18.61 2.68
N ASN A 56 3.02 -19.74 2.28
CA ASN A 56 2.27 -20.96 2.04
C ASN A 56 1.34 -21.19 3.24
N LYS A 57 0.04 -21.34 2.97
CA LYS A 57 -0.89 -21.80 4.01
C LYS A 57 -0.36 -23.14 4.46
N VAL A 58 0.26 -23.19 5.64
CA VAL A 58 0.39 -24.45 6.35
C VAL A 58 -1.05 -24.82 6.69
N ILE A 59 -1.68 -25.60 5.81
CA ILE A 59 -2.95 -26.25 6.11
C ILE A 59 -2.58 -27.23 7.22
N GLY A 60 -2.84 -26.82 8.45
CA GLY A 60 -2.23 -27.42 9.62
C GLY A 60 -2.46 -28.93 9.68
N ILE A 61 -1.37 -29.70 9.72
CA ILE A 61 -1.28 -30.93 10.50
C ILE A 61 0.19 -31.19 10.89
N GLN A 62 0.36 -31.49 12.20
CA GLN A 62 1.55 -31.79 13.02
C GLN A 62 2.48 -30.62 13.39
#